data_AF-A0A660RSV2-F1
#
_entry.id   AF-A0A660RSV2-F1
#
_cell.length_a   1.000
_cell.length_b   1.000
_cell.length_c   1.000
_cell.angle_alpha   90.00
_cell.angle_beta   90.00
_cell.angle_gamma   90.00
#
_symmetry.space_group_name_H-M   'P 1'
#
loop_
_entity.id
_entity.type
_entity.pdbx_description
1 polymer ?
#
loop_
_entity_poly.entity_id
_entity_poly.type
_entity_poly.pdbx_seq_one_letter_code
_entity_poly.pdbx_strand_id
1 'polypeptide(L)'
;MTDLEKLRILLPHWINHNQEHIAEFKRWAELCKDSDNIRLAEAFKKAINTSEQVTRELQYALDLAGGPVEGPERHGHHYGHGHTHHEHGRD
;
A
#
# COMPACT_ATOMS: atom_id res chain seq x y z
N MET A 1 1.11 15.56 16.00
CA MET A 1 0.98 14.14 15.67
C MET A 1 1.70 13.31 16.74
N THR A 2 1.00 12.40 17.41
CA THR A 2 1.55 11.44 18.38
C THR A 2 2.27 10.31 17.65
N ASP A 3 3.08 9.53 18.36
CA ASP A 3 3.74 8.36 17.77
C ASP A 3 2.72 7.30 17.34
N LEU A 4 1.60 7.18 18.05
CA LEU A 4 0.48 6.33 17.65
C LEU A 4 -0.13 6.77 16.31
N GLU A 5 -0.36 8.07 16.13
CA GLU A 5 -0.87 8.62 14.86
C GLU A 5 0.13 8.43 13.72
N LYS A 6 1.45 8.54 13.97
CA LYS A 6 2.48 8.23 12.96
C LYS A 6 2.43 6.74 12.56
N LEU A 7 2.30 5.84 13.53
CA LEU A 7 2.22 4.39 13.25
C LEU A 7 1.00 4.04 12.39
N ARG A 8 -0.16 4.67 12.63
CA ARG A 8 -1.36 4.49 11.81
C ARG A 8 -1.20 4.95 10.35
N ILE A 9 -0.19 5.76 10.04
CA ILE A 9 0.19 6.14 8.68
C ILE A 9 1.24 5.17 8.11
N LEU A 10 2.26 4.82 8.91
CA LEU A 10 3.39 4.02 8.45
C LEU A 10 3.02 2.54 8.24
N LEU A 11 2.19 1.96 9.11
CA LEU A 11 1.81 0.54 9.03
C LEU A 11 1.12 0.19 7.69
N PRO A 12 0.12 0.95 7.20
CA PRO A 12 -0.42 0.73 5.85
C PRO A 12 0.65 0.78 4.74
N HIS A 13 1.58 1.73 4.83
CA HIS A 13 2.66 1.86 3.84
C HIS A 13 3.59 0.64 3.85
N TRP A 14 4.01 0.17 5.03
CA TRP A 14 4.86 -1.02 5.14
C TRP A 14 4.14 -2.30 4.71
N ILE A 15 2.84 -2.43 4.99
CA ILE A 15 2.02 -3.54 4.50
C ILE A 15 2.04 -3.57 2.97
N ASN A 16 1.76 -2.44 2.32
CA ASN A 16 1.80 -2.33 0.86
C ASN A 16 3.19 -2.67 0.31
N HIS A 17 4.25 -2.11 0.90
CA HIS A 17 5.62 -2.37 0.45
C HIS A 17 6.04 -3.84 0.60
N ASN A 18 5.65 -4.50 1.70
CA ASN A 18 5.92 -5.92 1.87
C ASN A 18 5.15 -6.78 0.85
N GLN A 19 3.95 -6.37 0.42
CA GLN A 19 3.22 -7.02 -0.67
C GLN A 19 3.94 -6.89 -2.02
N GLU A 20 4.57 -5.74 -2.30
CA GLU A 20 5.41 -5.55 -3.49
C GLU A 20 6.61 -6.51 -3.47
N HIS A 21 7.26 -6.67 -2.32
CA HIS A 21 8.33 -7.67 -2.14
C HIS A 21 7.84 -9.11 -2.36
N ILE A 22 6.68 -9.48 -1.80
CA ILE A 22 6.07 -10.80 -2.02
C ILE A 22 5.82 -11.05 -3.51
N ALA A 23 5.30 -10.05 -4.23
CA ALA A 23 5.04 -10.17 -5.66
C ALA A 23 6.34 -10.41 -6.45
N GLU A 24 7.41 -9.69 -6.11
CA GLU A 24 8.73 -9.88 -6.72
C GLU A 24 9.32 -11.25 -6.40
N PHE A 25 9.23 -11.70 -5.14
CA PHE A 25 9.69 -13.05 -4.76
C PHE A 25 8.92 -14.14 -5.50
N LYS A 26 7.61 -13.96 -5.73
CA LYS A 26 6.79 -14.89 -6.52
C LYS A 26 7.28 -14.99 -7.97
N ARG A 27 7.66 -13.88 -8.59
CA ARG A 27 8.25 -13.87 -9.95
C ARG A 27 9.57 -14.66 -9.98
N TRP A 28 10.47 -14.41 -9.03
CA TRP A 28 11.75 -15.13 -8.97
C TRP A 28 11.60 -16.61 -8.65
N ALA A 29 10.66 -16.97 -7.77
CA ALA A 29 10.36 -18.37 -7.47
C ALA A 29 9.96 -19.13 -8.74
N GLU A 30 9.20 -18.50 -9.63
CA GLU A 30 8.77 -19.11 -10.89
C GLU A 30 9.92 -19.27 -11.88
N LEU A 31 10.70 -18.20 -12.10
CA LEU A 31 11.90 -18.26 -12.96
C LEU A 31 12.91 -19.33 -12.50
N CYS A 32 13.05 -19.54 -11.18
CA CYS A 32 13.90 -20.59 -10.65
C CYS A 32 13.38 -22.00 -10.95
N LYS A 33 12.05 -22.21 -10.98
CA LYS A 33 11.48 -23.50 -11.41
C LYS A 33 11.71 -23.74 -12.89
N ASP A 34 11.52 -22.72 -13.73
CA ASP A 34 11.75 -22.80 -15.17
C ASP A 34 13.21 -23.14 -15.52
N SER A 35 14.13 -22.77 -14.64
CA SER A 35 15.57 -23.04 -14.76
C SER A 35 16.03 -24.32 -14.02
N ASP A 36 15.10 -25.18 -13.57
CA ASP A 36 15.31 -26.41 -12.80
C ASP A 36 16.09 -26.21 -11.47
N ASN A 37 16.13 -24.98 -10.94
CA ASN A 37 16.76 -24.67 -9.67
C ASN A 37 15.77 -24.79 -8.50
N ILE A 38 15.31 -26.02 -8.29
CA ILE A 38 14.23 -26.34 -7.34
C ILE A 38 14.55 -25.89 -5.90
N ARG A 39 15.80 -26.04 -5.45
CA ARG A 39 16.23 -25.63 -4.11
C ARG A 39 16.14 -24.12 -3.90
N LEU A 40 16.44 -23.34 -4.93
CA LEU A 40 16.32 -21.88 -4.88
C LEU A 40 14.86 -21.45 -4.91
N ALA A 41 14.03 -22.10 -5.74
CA ALA A 41 12.58 -21.88 -5.76
C ALA A 41 11.93 -22.17 -4.39
N GLU A 42 12.35 -23.26 -3.72
CA GLU A 42 11.93 -23.60 -2.35
C GLU A 42 12.31 -22.52 -1.32
N ALA A 43 13.51 -21.93 -1.44
CA ALA A 43 13.94 -20.83 -0.58
C ALA A 43 13.06 -19.58 -0.77
N PHE A 44 12.74 -19.22 -2.02
CA PHE A 44 11.81 -18.13 -2.30
C PHE A 44 10.40 -18.41 -1.77
N LYS A 45 9.88 -19.64 -1.90
CA LYS A 45 8.58 -20.01 -1.30
C LYS A 45 8.56 -19.79 0.22
N LYS A 46 9.64 -20.15 0.91
CA LYS A 46 9.77 -19.89 2.36
C LYS A 46 9.77 -18.39 2.66
N ALA A 47 10.53 -17.60 1.89
CA ALA A 47 10.54 -16.14 2.03
C ALA A 47 9.15 -15.52 1.82
N ILE A 48 8.42 -15.96 0.78
CA ILE A 48 7.03 -15.53 0.52
C ILE A 48 6.14 -15.82 1.74
N ASN A 49 6.15 -17.05 2.25
CA ASN A 49 5.32 -17.45 3.39
C ASN A 49 5.66 -16.67 4.67
N THR A 50 6.94 -16.37 4.90
CA THR A 50 7.39 -15.54 6.03
C THR A 50 6.98 -14.09 5.84
N SER A 51 7.12 -13.52 4.64
CA SER A 51 6.66 -12.17 4.35
C SER A 51 5.14 -12.05 4.48
N GLU A 52 4.36 -13.03 4.05
CA GLU A 52 2.91 -13.04 4.27
C GLU A 52 2.55 -13.07 5.76
N GLN A 53 3.36 -13.72 6.61
CA GLN A 53 3.22 -13.65 8.08
C GLN A 53 3.52 -12.23 8.58
N VAL A 54 4.60 -11.60 8.11
CA VAL A 54 4.91 -10.21 8.46
C VAL A 54 3.75 -9.28 8.14
N THR A 55 3.14 -9.40 6.95
CA THR A 55 1.95 -8.62 6.60
C THR A 55 0.80 -8.81 7.59
N ARG A 56 0.54 -10.05 8.04
CA ARG A 56 -0.52 -10.32 9.02
C ARG A 56 -0.23 -9.69 10.38
N GLU A 57 1.01 -9.77 10.85
CA GLU A 57 1.41 -9.16 12.12
C GLU A 57 1.37 -7.62 12.06
N LEU A 58 1.77 -7.03 10.91
CA LEU A 58 1.66 -5.59 10.70
C LEU A 58 0.20 -5.13 10.63
N GLN A 59 -0.69 -5.92 10.02
CA GLN A 59 -2.13 -5.65 10.02
C GLN A 59 -2.69 -5.72 11.45
N TYR A 60 -2.32 -6.73 12.22
CA TYR A 60 -2.72 -6.83 13.62
C TYR A 60 -2.21 -5.64 14.46
N ALA A 61 -0.96 -5.21 14.24
CA ALA A 61 -0.41 -4.01 14.87
C ALA A 61 -1.19 -2.73 14.48
N LEU A 62 -1.67 -2.63 13.24
CA LEU A 62 -2.51 -1.52 12.79
C LEU A 62 -3.87 -1.52 13.50
N ASP A 63 -4.48 -2.70 13.66
CA ASP A 63 -5.76 -2.84 14.36
C ASP A 63 -5.61 -2.44 15.84
N LEU A 64 -4.52 -2.88 16.51
CA LEU A 64 -4.17 -2.46 17.88
C LEU A 64 -3.92 -0.95 17.98
N ALA A 65 -3.39 -0.33 16.92
CA ALA A 65 -3.17 1.11 16.86
C ALA A 65 -4.45 1.92 16.62
N GLY A 66 -5.61 1.28 16.46
CA GLY A 66 -6.90 1.92 16.20
C GLY A 66 -7.24 2.06 14.70
N GLY A 67 -6.66 1.19 13.87
CA GLY A 67 -6.90 1.15 12.43
C GLY A 67 -6.18 2.26 11.65
N PRO A 68 -6.29 2.27 10.31
CA PRO A 68 -5.74 3.34 9.49
C PRO A 68 -6.35 4.69 9.89
N VAL A 69 -5.61 5.76 9.64
CA VAL A 69 -6.21 7.10 9.73
C VAL A 69 -7.24 7.19 8.61
N GLU A 70 -8.53 7.26 8.96
CA GLU A 70 -9.55 7.62 7.98
C GLU A 70 -9.14 8.98 7.41
N GLY A 71 -8.90 9.03 6.09
CA GLY A 71 -8.67 10.31 5.43
C GLY A 71 -9.80 11.27 5.78
N PRO A 72 -9.56 12.59 5.81
CA PRO A 72 -10.64 13.53 6.04
C PRO A 72 -11.75 13.17 5.06
N GLU A 73 -12.95 13.00 5.59
CA GLU A 73 -14.14 12.76 4.79
C GLU A 73 -14.07 13.62 3.54
N ARG A 74 -14.41 13.03 2.39
CA ARG A 74 -14.77 13.81 1.21
C ARG A 74 -16.03 14.61 1.57
N HIS A 75 -15.84 15.74 2.25
CA HIS A 75 -16.86 16.74 2.44
C HIS A 75 -17.16 17.33 1.06
N GLY A 76 -18.17 16.77 0.40
CA GLY A 76 -18.88 17.45 -0.66
C GLY A 76 -19.63 18.64 -0.06
N HIS A 77 -19.01 19.82 -0.07
CA HIS A 77 -19.72 21.07 0.14
C HIS A 77 -19.25 22.13 -0.88
N HIS A 78 -20.08 22.29 -1.90
CA HIS A 78 -20.16 23.47 -2.76
C HIS A 78 -20.30 24.73 -1.92
N TYR A 79 -19.45 25.74 -2.13
CA TYR A 79 -19.81 27.16 -2.15
C TYR A 79 -18.82 27.91 -3.07
N GLY A 80 -19.35 28.50 -4.13
CA GLY A 80 -18.57 29.13 -5.18
C GLY A 80 -17.98 30.48 -4.80
N HIS A 81 -16.92 30.86 -5.51
CA HIS A 81 -16.63 32.25 -5.79
C HIS A 81 -16.12 32.37 -7.23
N GLY A 82 -16.80 33.22 -8.00
CA GLY A 82 -16.65 33.30 -9.44
C GLY A 82 -15.38 34.02 -9.89
N HIS A 83 -14.87 33.57 -11.02
CA HIS A 83 -14.08 34.41 -11.91
C HIS A 83 -14.81 34.52 -13.24
N THR A 84 -15.15 35.76 -13.57
CA THR A 84 -15.75 36.24 -14.80
C THR A 84 -14.94 35.78 -16.02
N HIS A 85 -15.57 35.01 -16.91
CA HIS A 85 -15.05 34.85 -18.28
C HIS A 85 -15.32 36.16 -19.04
N HIS A 86 -14.25 36.78 -19.53
CA HIS A 86 -14.33 37.91 -20.46
C HIS A 86 -14.84 37.39 -21.81
N GLU A 87 -15.94 37.97 -22.31
CA GLU A 87 -16.46 37.73 -23.65
C GLU A 87 -15.45 38.16 -24.71
N HIS A 88 -15.14 37.27 -25.65
CA HIS A 88 -14.61 37.66 -26.95
C HIS A 88 -15.78 37.89 -27.90
N GLY A 89 -15.97 39.15 -28.29
CA GLY A 89 -16.92 39.56 -29.32
C GLY A 89 -16.65 38.86 -30.65
N ARG A 90 -17.75 38.46 -31.29
CA ARG A 90 -17.82 38.09 -32.70
C ARG A 90 -17.90 39.37 -33.52
N ASP A 91 -17.04 39.49 -34.52
CA ASP A 91 -17.34 39.87 -35.90
C ASP A 91 -16.11 39.58 -36.79
#